data_AF-A0A2G2PAF2-F1
#
_entry.id   AF-A0A2G2PAF2-F1
#
_cell.length_a   1.000
_cell.length_b   1.000
_cell.length_c   1.000
_cell.angle_alpha   90.00
_cell.angle_beta   90.00
_cell.angle_gamma   90.00
#
_symmetry.space_group_name_H-M   'P 1'
#
loop_
_entity.id
_entity.type
_entity.pdbx_description
1 polymer ?
#
loop_
_entity_poly.entity_id
_entity_poly.type
_entity_poly.pdbx_seq_one_letter_code
_entity_poly.pdbx_strand_id
1 'polypeptide(L)'
;MRLVSRLALSIILTLSTIYASEEVPTQEEVSKLYVSTFNRAPDSSGLDYWLNNSKLKLSEIALSFSYQPETQNLYPDSITDKEFINLRYQFLFNRDADNAGMLYWLAELNNGRINKDRFILAMINGALD
;
A
#
# COMPACT_ATOMS: atom_id res chain seq x y z
N MET A 1 16.58 54.01 -33.85
CA MET A 1 15.12 54.14 -33.62
C MET A 1 14.69 53.04 -32.64
N ARG A 2 14.32 53.47 -31.42
CA ARG A 2 13.54 52.83 -30.32
C ARG A 2 13.67 51.34 -29.98
N LEU A 3 13.97 51.10 -28.69
CA LEU A 3 13.90 49.84 -27.93
C LEU A 3 12.54 49.12 -28.03
N VAL A 4 12.55 47.80 -27.85
CA VAL A 4 11.59 47.13 -26.95
C VAL A 4 12.30 46.05 -26.13
N SER A 5 11.95 45.98 -24.85
CA SER A 5 12.53 45.14 -23.80
C SER A 5 11.41 44.26 -23.19
N ARG A 6 11.81 43.09 -22.66
CA ARG A 6 11.10 42.19 -21.73
C ARG A 6 10.00 41.29 -22.29
N LEU A 7 10.18 39.97 -22.18
CA LEU A 7 9.47 39.12 -21.21
C LEU A 7 10.02 37.68 -21.25
N ALA A 8 10.53 37.24 -20.09
CA ALA A 8 10.65 35.83 -19.77
C ALA A 8 9.25 35.21 -19.72
N LEU A 9 9.01 34.10 -20.42
CA LEU A 9 7.79 33.32 -20.22
C LEU A 9 8.05 31.83 -20.52
N SER A 10 8.15 31.08 -19.43
CA SER A 10 7.85 29.65 -19.29
C SER A 10 8.59 28.64 -20.18
N ILE A 11 9.84 28.35 -19.82
CA ILE A 11 10.32 26.96 -19.85
C ILE A 11 10.51 26.53 -18.39
N ILE A 12 9.39 26.47 -17.67
CA ILE A 12 9.26 25.59 -16.50
C ILE A 12 8.51 24.37 -17.05
N LEU A 13 9.22 23.50 -17.76
CA LEU A 13 8.79 22.12 -17.87
C LEU A 13 9.53 21.43 -16.73
N THR A 14 8.86 21.37 -15.58
CA THR A 14 9.33 20.63 -14.41
C THR A 14 9.74 19.24 -14.87
N LEU A 15 11.03 18.93 -14.71
CA LEU A 15 11.55 17.57 -14.79
C LEU A 15 11.07 16.82 -13.52
N SER A 16 9.76 16.67 -13.37
CA SER A 16 9.15 15.93 -12.28
C SER A 16 8.76 14.58 -12.85
N THR A 17 9.64 13.58 -12.68
CA THR A 17 9.32 12.23 -12.20
C THR A 17 10.47 11.26 -12.50
N ILE A 18 11.58 11.38 -11.75
CA ILE A 18 12.36 10.21 -11.36
C ILE A 18 12.62 10.36 -9.86
N TYR A 19 11.56 10.19 -9.06
CA TYR A 19 11.67 9.95 -7.63
C TYR A 19 10.98 8.61 -7.36
N ALA A 20 11.70 7.52 -7.56
CA ALA A 20 11.29 6.25 -7.00
C ALA A 20 11.65 6.26 -5.48
N SER A 21 10.59 6.27 -4.66
CA SER A 21 10.47 5.72 -3.28
C SER A 21 11.22 6.34 -2.09
N GLU A 22 10.81 7.54 -1.67
CA GLU A 22 10.96 8.06 -0.29
C GLU A 22 9.62 8.70 0.17
N GLU A 23 8.47 8.12 -0.18
CA GLU A 23 7.20 8.76 0.15
C GLU A 23 6.87 8.60 1.64
N VAL A 24 6.79 9.75 2.31
CA VAL A 24 6.13 9.90 3.59
C VAL A 24 4.72 9.32 3.44
N PRO A 25 4.32 8.34 4.27
CA PRO A 25 3.02 7.72 4.13
C PRO A 25 1.91 8.75 4.34
N THR A 26 0.89 8.70 3.51
CA THR A 26 -0.31 9.53 3.66
C THR A 26 -1.27 8.93 4.67
N GLN A 27 -2.17 9.76 5.22
CA GLN A 27 -3.25 9.29 6.09
C GLN A 27 -4.10 8.21 5.42
N GLU A 28 -4.41 8.37 4.13
CA GLU A 28 -5.22 7.41 3.38
C GLU A 28 -4.53 6.05 3.28
N GLU A 29 -3.24 6.02 2.92
CA GLU A 29 -2.49 4.77 2.78
C GLU A 29 -2.34 4.02 4.09
N VAL A 30 -2.02 4.73 5.19
CA VAL A 30 -1.96 4.11 6.52
C VAL A 30 -3.35 3.58 6.92
N SER A 31 -4.41 4.33 6.64
CA SER A 31 -5.77 3.88 6.95
C SER A 31 -6.16 2.63 6.16
N LYS A 32 -5.80 2.56 4.87
CA LYS A 32 -5.99 1.36 4.05
C LYS A 32 -5.19 0.16 4.59
N LEU A 33 -3.95 0.37 5.05
CA LEU A 33 -3.15 -0.68 5.70
C LEU A 33 -3.80 -1.22 6.98
N TYR A 34 -4.40 -0.35 7.80
CA TYR A 34 -5.15 -0.75 8.99
C TYR A 34 -6.35 -1.62 8.62
N VAL A 35 -7.18 -1.16 7.68
CA VAL A 35 -8.37 -1.90 7.25
C VAL A 35 -7.99 -3.23 6.61
N SER A 36 -7.00 -3.24 5.72
CA SER A 36 -6.58 -4.45 5.01
C SER A 36 -5.93 -5.50 5.90
N THR A 37 -5.26 -5.06 6.98
CA THR A 37 -4.49 -5.96 7.83
C THR A 37 -5.27 -6.37 9.06
N PHE A 38 -5.93 -5.42 9.72
CA PHE A 38 -6.58 -5.62 11.01
C PHE A 38 -8.11 -5.60 10.95
N ASN A 39 -8.70 -5.36 9.77
CA ASN A 39 -10.15 -5.20 9.58
C ASN A 39 -10.77 -4.12 10.51
N ARG A 40 -10.04 -3.03 10.74
CA ARG A 40 -10.51 -1.89 11.53
C ARG A 40 -9.87 -0.59 11.06
N ALA A 41 -10.53 0.53 11.32
CA ALA A 41 -9.91 1.84 11.18
C ALA A 41 -8.84 2.06 12.27
N PRO A 42 -7.80 2.87 12.02
CA PRO A 42 -6.91 3.32 13.07
C PRO A 42 -7.65 4.24 14.05
N ASP A 43 -7.29 4.17 15.33
CA ASP A 43 -7.59 5.28 16.24
C ASP A 43 -6.66 6.48 15.94
N SER A 44 -7.00 7.65 16.49
CA SER A 44 -6.26 8.89 16.22
C SER A 44 -4.79 8.81 16.66
N SER A 45 -4.50 8.13 17.77
CA SER A 45 -3.15 8.03 18.31
C SER A 45 -2.28 7.07 17.52
N GLY A 46 -2.84 5.95 17.06
CA GLY A 46 -2.16 5.01 16.17
C GLY A 46 -1.86 5.65 14.84
N LEU A 47 -2.83 6.34 14.23
CA LEU A 47 -2.64 7.04 12.97
C LEU A 47 -1.54 8.10 13.07
N ASP A 48 -1.57 8.93 14.12
CA ASP A 48 -0.54 9.94 14.39
C ASP A 48 0.84 9.31 14.59
N TYR A 49 0.93 8.20 15.33
CA TYR A 49 2.18 7.48 15.53
C TYR A 49 2.81 7.05 14.19
N TRP A 50 2.04 6.44 13.29
CA TRP A 50 2.59 5.95 12.02
C TRP A 50 2.98 7.08 11.09
N LEU A 51 2.18 8.16 11.02
CA LEU A 51 2.46 9.31 10.16
C LEU A 51 3.62 10.16 10.65
N ASN A 52 3.71 10.39 11.96
CA ASN A 52 4.58 11.43 12.51
C ASN A 52 5.72 10.87 13.36
N ASN A 53 5.54 9.75 14.06
CA ASN A 53 6.50 9.30 15.08
C ASN A 53 7.36 8.13 14.59
N SER A 54 6.80 7.23 13.79
CA SER A 54 7.48 6.01 13.32
C SER A 54 8.71 6.32 12.45
N LYS A 55 8.63 7.40 11.66
CA LYS A 55 9.61 7.77 10.61
C LYS A 55 9.83 6.68 9.55
N LEU A 56 8.92 5.72 9.47
CA LEU A 56 8.95 4.62 8.52
C LEU A 56 8.27 5.01 7.21
N LYS A 57 8.79 4.48 6.10
CA LYS A 57 8.12 4.49 4.80
C LYS A 57 6.91 3.57 4.84
N LEU A 58 5.94 3.79 3.95
CA LEU A 58 4.74 2.96 3.86
C LEU A 58 5.04 1.46 3.80
N SER A 59 6.06 1.08 3.03
CA SER A 59 6.47 -0.32 2.91
C SER A 59 6.99 -0.93 4.21
N GLU A 60 7.67 -0.13 5.03
CA GLU A 60 8.23 -0.56 6.30
C GLU A 60 7.13 -0.64 7.36
N ILE A 61 6.11 0.24 7.27
CA ILE A 61 4.89 0.14 8.08
C ILE A 61 4.13 -1.15 7.75
N ALA A 62 3.92 -1.46 6.47
CA ALA A 62 3.26 -2.70 6.06
C ALA A 62 4.03 -3.95 6.54
N LEU A 63 5.36 -3.92 6.44
CA LEU A 63 6.20 -4.99 7.00
C LEU A 63 6.04 -5.10 8.51
N SER A 64 6.06 -3.97 9.24
CA SER A 64 5.82 -3.97 10.69
C SER A 64 4.45 -4.56 11.04
N PHE A 65 3.40 -4.19 10.31
CA PHE A 65 2.04 -4.71 10.51
C PHE A 65 1.99 -6.22 10.29
N SER A 66 2.72 -6.75 9.30
CA SER A 66 2.74 -8.19 9.02
C SER A 66 3.24 -9.05 10.19
N TYR A 67 4.07 -8.48 11.07
CA TYR A 67 4.63 -9.17 12.24
C TYR A 67 3.88 -8.91 13.55
N GLN A 68 2.85 -8.06 13.55
CA GLN A 68 2.09 -7.77 14.77
C GLN A 68 1.34 -9.03 15.27
N PRO A 69 1.24 -9.24 16.60
CA PRO A 69 0.45 -10.35 17.16
C PRO A 69 -1.01 -10.36 16.67
N GLU A 70 -1.60 -9.18 16.46
CA GLU A 70 -2.95 -9.03 15.90
C GLU A 70 -3.06 -9.67 14.50
N THR A 71 -2.05 -9.45 13.63
CA THR A 71 -1.97 -10.07 12.30
C THR A 71 -1.83 -11.58 12.41
N GLN A 72 -0.95 -12.07 13.29
CA GLN A 72 -0.74 -13.52 13.47
C GLN A 72 -2.00 -14.23 13.98
N ASN A 73 -2.81 -13.55 14.81
CA ASN A 73 -4.09 -14.06 15.28
C ASN A 73 -5.16 -14.08 14.18
N LEU A 74 -5.19 -13.06 13.32
CA LEU A 74 -6.13 -12.97 12.20
C LEU A 74 -5.78 -13.93 11.06
N TYR A 75 -4.49 -14.22 10.87
CA TYR A 75 -3.97 -15.05 9.78
C TYR A 75 -2.99 -16.09 10.33
N PRO A 76 -3.50 -17.15 10.99
CA PRO A 76 -2.64 -18.21 11.49
C PRO A 76 -1.98 -18.95 10.33
N ASP A 77 -0.76 -19.48 10.56
CA ASP A 77 0.04 -20.19 9.55
C ASP A 77 -0.68 -21.40 8.93
N SER A 78 -1.76 -21.88 9.54
CA SER A 78 -2.58 -22.98 9.04
C SER A 78 -3.51 -22.61 7.89
N ILE A 79 -3.69 -21.32 7.56
CA ILE A 79 -4.55 -20.93 6.43
C ILE A 79 -3.82 -21.12 5.10
N THR A 80 -4.56 -21.59 4.10
CA THR A 80 -4.09 -21.70 2.72
C THR A 80 -3.93 -20.33 2.07
N ASP A 81 -3.16 -20.25 0.99
CA ASP A 81 -3.01 -19.00 0.23
C ASP A 81 -4.34 -18.51 -0.35
N LYS A 82 -5.26 -19.43 -0.69
CA LYS A 82 -6.61 -19.07 -1.13
C LYS A 82 -7.42 -18.38 -0.03
N GLU A 83 -7.39 -18.93 1.18
CA GLU A 83 -8.06 -18.33 2.34
C GLU A 83 -7.42 -16.99 2.70
N PHE A 84 -6.09 -16.90 2.65
CA PHE A 84 -5.36 -15.65 2.85
C PHE A 84 -5.81 -14.56 1.86
N ILE A 85 -5.86 -14.88 0.55
CA ILE A 85 -6.31 -13.94 -0.49
C ILE A 85 -7.75 -13.51 -0.24
N ASN A 86 -8.67 -14.46 -0.01
CA ASN A 86 -10.09 -14.15 0.20
C ASN A 86 -10.33 -13.28 1.44
N LEU A 87 -9.64 -13.55 2.55
CA LEU A 87 -9.74 -12.72 3.75
C LEU A 87 -9.32 -11.27 3.48
N ARG A 88 -8.26 -11.06 2.69
CA ARG A 88 -7.82 -9.71 2.31
C ARG A 88 -8.83 -9.00 1.42
N TYR A 89 -9.45 -9.71 0.48
CA TYR A 89 -10.53 -9.16 -0.35
C TYR A 89 -11.75 -8.77 0.49
N GLN A 90 -12.12 -9.60 1.47
CA GLN A 90 -13.21 -9.30 2.39
C GLN A 90 -12.93 -8.03 3.21
N PHE A 91 -11.71 -7.89 3.75
CA PHE A 91 -11.39 -6.73 4.57
C PHE A 91 -11.25 -5.43 3.76
N LEU A 92 -10.69 -5.49 2.55
CA LEU A 92 -10.49 -4.29 1.72
C LEU A 92 -11.72 -3.89 0.91
N PHE A 93 -12.44 -4.87 0.37
CA PHE A 93 -13.47 -4.64 -0.65
C PHE A 93 -14.86 -5.16 -0.23
N ASN A 94 -14.97 -5.78 0.95
CA ASN A 94 -16.21 -6.35 1.46
C ASN A 94 -16.87 -7.33 0.46
N ARG A 95 -16.04 -8.13 -0.21
CA ARG A 95 -16.45 -9.18 -1.16
C ARG A 95 -15.39 -10.28 -1.23
N ASP A 96 -15.76 -11.43 -1.78
CA ASP A 96 -14.79 -12.46 -2.14
C ASP A 96 -13.99 -12.05 -3.38
N ALA A 97 -12.80 -12.64 -3.53
CA ALA A 97 -12.08 -12.57 -4.78
C ALA A 97 -12.89 -13.29 -5.86
N ASP A 98 -13.03 -12.65 -7.03
CA ASP A 98 -13.51 -13.35 -8.21
C ASP A 98 -12.47 -14.37 -8.71
N ASN A 99 -12.89 -15.27 -9.59
CA ASN A 99 -12.02 -16.34 -10.10
C ASN A 99 -10.75 -15.80 -10.76
N ALA A 100 -10.83 -14.69 -11.50
CA ALA A 100 -9.68 -14.13 -12.20
C ALA A 100 -8.67 -13.54 -11.20
N GLY A 101 -9.14 -12.75 -10.24
CA GLY A 101 -8.31 -12.19 -9.17
C GLY A 101 -7.65 -13.26 -8.31
N MET A 102 -8.40 -14.29 -7.92
CA MET A 102 -7.87 -15.43 -7.16
C MET A 102 -6.74 -16.14 -7.93
N LEU A 103 -6.94 -16.42 -9.22
CA LEU A 103 -5.93 -17.09 -10.05
C LEU A 103 -4.68 -16.22 -10.24
N TYR A 104 -4.86 -14.92 -10.46
CA TYR A 104 -3.76 -13.97 -10.59
C TYR A 104 -2.88 -13.97 -9.33
N TRP A 105 -3.49 -13.74 -8.16
CA TRP A 105 -2.76 -13.64 -6.91
C TRP A 105 -2.09 -14.93 -6.47
N LEU A 106 -2.74 -16.07 -6.70
CA LEU A 106 -2.10 -17.38 -6.48
C LEU A 106 -0.88 -17.55 -7.37
N ALA A 107 -0.93 -17.11 -8.63
CA ALA A 107 0.23 -17.19 -9.52
C ALA A 107 1.37 -16.28 -9.02
N GLU A 108 1.07 -15.07 -8.56
CA GLU A 108 2.09 -14.17 -8.00
C GLU A 108 2.76 -14.74 -6.74
N LEU A 109 1.96 -15.30 -5.81
CA LEU A 109 2.47 -15.93 -4.59
C LEU A 109 3.27 -17.21 -4.88
N ASN A 110 2.72 -18.12 -5.70
CA ASN A 110 3.36 -19.41 -6.00
C ASN A 110 4.68 -19.25 -6.77
N ASN A 111 4.78 -18.23 -7.62
CA ASN A 111 6.01 -17.95 -8.37
C ASN A 111 7.01 -17.11 -7.56
N GLY A 112 6.68 -16.73 -6.32
CA GLY A 112 7.51 -15.86 -5.48
C GLY A 112 7.72 -14.46 -6.05
N ARG A 113 6.87 -14.02 -7.00
CA ARG A 113 6.90 -12.66 -7.54
C ARG A 113 6.42 -11.64 -6.49
N ILE A 114 5.57 -12.10 -5.58
CA ILE A 114 5.18 -11.35 -4.40
C ILE A 114 5.16 -12.26 -3.17
N ASN A 115 5.52 -11.69 -2.03
CA ASN A 115 5.39 -12.35 -0.72
C ASN A 115 4.15 -11.80 0.01
N LYS A 116 3.64 -12.52 1.01
CA LYS A 116 2.43 -12.14 1.76
C LYS A 116 2.53 -10.77 2.45
N ASP A 117 3.72 -10.32 2.82
CA ASP A 117 3.99 -8.97 3.36
C ASP A 117 3.78 -7.87 2.31
N ARG A 118 4.18 -8.13 1.06
CA ARG A 118 4.04 -7.18 -0.07
C ARG A 118 2.68 -7.27 -0.75
N PHE A 119 1.99 -8.39 -0.62
CA PHE A 119 0.66 -8.62 -1.17
C PHE A 119 -0.33 -7.50 -0.83
N ILE A 120 -0.36 -7.07 0.43
CA ILE A 120 -1.29 -6.03 0.90
C ILE A 120 -1.03 -4.70 0.21
N LEU A 121 0.25 -4.30 0.08
CA LEU A 121 0.63 -3.07 -0.61
C LEU A 121 0.23 -3.13 -2.08
N ALA A 122 0.45 -4.27 -2.74
CA ALA A 122 0.03 -4.44 -4.13
C ALA A 122 -1.49 -4.30 -4.27
N MET A 123 -2.29 -4.89 -3.37
CA MET A 123 -3.75 -4.73 -3.40
C MET A 123 -4.20 -3.28 -3.17
N ILE A 124 -3.56 -2.55 -2.26
CA ILE A 124 -3.86 -1.14 -1.98
C ILE A 124 -3.54 -0.25 -3.19
N ASN A 125 -2.45 -0.56 -3.90
CA ASN A 125 -1.97 0.22 -5.05
C ASN A 125 -2.67 -0.15 -6.37
N GLY A 126 -3.58 -1.13 -6.38
CA GLY A 126 -4.34 -1.52 -7.59
C GLY A 126 -3.79 -2.71 -8.36
N ALA A 127 -2.94 -3.53 -7.72
CA ALA A 127 -2.11 -4.62 -8.26
C ALA A 127 -0.78 -4.16 -8.90
N LEU A 128 0.14 -5.10 -9.09
CA LEU A 128 1.35 -4.87 -9.88
C LEU A 128 0.92 -4.71 -11.34
N ASP A 129 1.10 -3.53 -11.92
CA ASP A 129 1.02 -3.31 -13.37
C ASP A 129 2.21 -3.94 -14.10
#